data_AF-A0AAE3HEY2-F1
#
_entry.id   AF-A0AAE3HEY2-F1
#
_cell.length_a   1.000
_cell.length_b   1.000
_cell.length_c   1.000
_cell.angle_alpha   90.00
_cell.angle_beta   90.00
_cell.angle_gamma   90.00
#
_symmetry.space_group_name_H-M   'P 1'
#
loop_
_entity.id
_entity.type
_entity.pdbx_description
1 polymer ?
#
loop_
_entity_poly.entity_id
_entity_poly.type
_entity_poly.pdbx_seq_one_letter_code
_entity_poly.pdbx_strand_id
1 'polypeptide(L)' 'MDKNSKKEYLLRNELNRKLCFSEIEGKLVKVTYGLMEDNVYTIEQAIPELIKIIDLLELEQRAIMLEINRFFPFHLNIL' A
#
# COMPACT_ATOMS: atom_id res chain seq x y z
N MET A 1 24.11 -0.83 17.75
CA MET A 1 22.73 -0.26 17.73
C MET A 1 22.01 -0.77 18.94
N ASP A 2 21.44 0.14 19.75
CA ASP A 2 20.55 -0.23 20.85
C ASP A 2 19.27 -0.89 20.29
N LYS A 3 18.63 -1.75 21.08
CA LYS A 3 17.41 -2.47 20.72
C LYS A 3 16.25 -1.53 20.37
N ASN A 4 16.15 -0.36 21.00
CA ASN A 4 15.14 0.65 20.66
C ASN A 4 15.46 1.34 19.33
N SER A 5 16.71 1.73 19.08
CA SER A 5 17.14 2.29 17.79
C SER A 5 16.88 1.33 16.60
N LYS A 6 16.98 0.01 16.82
CA LYS A 6 16.64 -1.01 15.81
C LYS A 6 15.14 -1.07 15.53
N LYS A 7 14.31 -0.99 16.56
CA LYS A 7 12.85 -1.00 16.43
C LYS A 7 12.36 0.24 15.68
N GLU A 8 12.85 1.43 16.04
CA GLU A 8 12.50 2.69 15.39
C GLU A 8 12.86 2.69 13.90
N TYR A 9 14.05 2.19 13.55
CA TYR A 9 14.47 2.03 12.16
C TYR A 9 13.53 1.11 11.36
N LEU A 10 13.14 -0.03 11.94
CA LEU A 10 12.20 -0.97 11.30
C LEU A 10 10.81 -0.34 11.11
N LEU A 11 10.30 0.35 12.14
CA LEU A 11 9.01 1.06 12.04
C LEU A 11 9.02 2.09 10.93
N ARG A 12 10.06 2.93 10.87
CA ARG A 12 10.20 3.97 9.85
C ARG A 12 10.23 3.35 8.45
N ASN A 13 10.96 2.25 8.26
CA ASN A 13 11.02 1.58 6.96
C ASN A 13 9.66 1.02 6.54
N GLU A 14 8.96 0.32 7.43
CA GLU A 14 7.65 -0.25 7.11
C GLU A 14 6.58 0.84 6.87
N LEU A 15 6.60 1.94 7.63
CA LEU A 15 5.73 3.10 7.39
C LEU A 15 6.03 3.76 6.04
N ASN A 16 7.30 3.95 5.69
CA ASN A 16 7.69 4.50 4.39
C ASN A 16 7.24 3.60 3.23
N ARG A 17 7.36 2.27 3.38
CA ARG A 17 6.87 1.32 2.39
C ARG A 17 5.36 1.45 2.20
N LYS A 18 4.59 1.51 3.30
CA LYS A 18 3.13 1.71 3.24
C LYS A 18 2.75 3.00 2.51
N LEU A 19 3.39 4.12 2.83
CA LEU A 19 3.13 5.41 2.18
C LEU A 19 3.45 5.38 0.68
N CYS A 20 4.55 4.73 0.30
CA CYS A 20 4.94 4.55 -1.10
C CYS A 20 3.87 3.77 -1.89
N PHE A 21 3.33 2.69 -1.32
CA PHE A 21 2.27 1.91 -1.97
C PHE A 21 0.99 2.72 -2.19
N SER A 22 0.56 3.50 -1.21
CA SER A 22 -0.60 4.38 -1.36
C SER A 22 -0.39 5.46 -2.42
N GLU A 23 0.83 5.98 -2.56
CA GLU A 23 1.17 6.91 -3.65
C GLU A 23 1.13 6.23 -5.04
N ILE A 24 1.60 4.98 -5.11
CA ILE A 24 1.56 4.17 -6.34
C ILE A 24 0.11 3.90 -6.77
N GLU A 25 -0.78 3.54 -5.84
CA GLU A 25 -2.22 3.37 -6.12
C GLU A 25 -2.80 4.62 -6.77
N GLY A 26 -2.56 5.80 -6.20
CA GLY A 26 -3.05 7.07 -6.73
C GLY A 26 -2.49 7.39 -8.13
N LYS A 27 -1.23 7.05 -8.40
CA LYS A 27 -0.61 7.22 -9.73
C LYS A 27 -1.19 6.25 -10.76
N LEU A 28 -1.43 5.00 -10.37
CA LEU A 28 -2.05 3.98 -11.22
C LEU A 28 -3.44 4.41 -11.68
N VAL A 29 -4.27 4.87 -10.75
CA VAL A 29 -5.59 5.43 -11.07
C VAL A 29 -5.48 6.55 -12.11
N LYS A 30 -4.57 7.51 -11.90
CA LYS A 30 -4.37 8.63 -12.85
C LYS A 30 -3.92 8.16 -14.24
N VAL A 31 -2.99 7.22 -14.32
CA VAL A 31 -2.51 6.66 -15.60
C VAL A 31 -3.63 5.93 -16.32
N THR A 32 -4.43 5.14 -15.60
CA THR A 32 -5.58 4.44 -16.18
C THR A 32 -6.60 5.40 -16.77
N TYR A 33 -6.92 6.50 -16.07
CA TYR A 33 -7.79 7.54 -16.63
C TYR A 33 -7.17 8.24 -17.85
N GLY A 34 -5.86 8.53 -17.84
CA GLY A 34 -5.18 9.10 -19.01
C GLY A 34 -5.19 8.19 -20.24
N LEU A 35 -4.98 6.88 -20.04
CA LEU A 35 -5.07 5.87 -21.13
C LEU A 35 -6.49 5.72 -21.69
N MET A 36 -7.51 5.98 -20.88
CA MET A 36 -8.90 6.04 -21.32
C MET A 36 -9.17 7.29 -22.19
N GLU A 37 -8.58 8.44 -21.85
CA GLU A 37 -8.71 9.68 -22.64
C GLU A 37 -8.07 9.56 -24.02
N ASP A 38 -6.98 8.82 -24.14
CA ASP A 38 -6.28 8.60 -25.41
C ASP A 38 -6.95 7.55 -26.33
N ASN A 39 -8.14 7.01 -25.97
CA ASN A 39 -8.87 5.96 -26.70
C ASN A 39 -8.09 4.65 -26.96
N VAL A 40 -6.94 4.46 -26.29
CA VAL A 40 -6.10 3.26 -26.43
C VAL A 40 -6.70 2.08 -25.65
N TYR A 41 -7.50 2.35 -24.62
CA TYR A 41 -8.12 1.34 -23.76
C TYR A 41 -9.56 1.73 -23.43
N THR A 42 -10.50 0.77 -23.54
CA THR A 42 -11.89 1.03 -23.13
C THR A 42 -12.03 0.94 -21.61
N ILE A 43 -13.00 1.68 -21.05
CA ILE A 43 -13.36 1.67 -19.62
C ILE A 43 -13.58 0.23 -19.12
N GLU A 44 -14.27 -0.57 -19.93
CA GLU A 44 -14.63 -1.95 -19.62
C GLU A 44 -13.42 -2.89 -19.50
N GLN A 45 -12.33 -2.59 -20.22
CA GLN A 45 -11.09 -3.35 -20.16
C GLN A 45 -10.15 -2.85 -19.04
N ALA A 46 -10.21 -1.56 -18.74
CA ALA A 46 -9.31 -0.90 -17.78
C ALA A 46 -9.70 -1.16 -16.31
N ILE A 47 -11.01 -1.15 -16.00
CA ILE A 47 -11.51 -1.27 -14.62
C ILE A 47 -11.10 -2.61 -13.96
N PRO A 48 -11.26 -3.78 -14.59
CA PRO A 48 -10.91 -5.05 -13.95
C PRO A 48 -9.41 -5.17 -13.63
N GLU A 49 -8.54 -4.66 -14.51
CA GLU A 49 -7.10 -4.68 -14.28
C GLU A 49 -6.69 -3.70 -13.17
N LEU A 50 -7.33 -2.52 -13.11
CA LEU A 50 -7.12 -1.58 -12.00
C LEU A 50 -7.53 -2.20 -10.66
N ILE A 51 -8.68 -2.88 -10.61
CA ILE A 51 -9.16 -3.56 -9.39
C ILE A 51 -8.15 -4.61 -8.94
N LYS A 52 -7.64 -5.47 -9.85
CA LYS A 52 -6.62 -6.48 -9.50
C LYS A 52 -5.36 -5.85 -8.92
N ILE A 53 -4.90 -4.74 -9.49
CA ILE A 53 -3.69 -4.06 -9.01
C ILE A 53 -3.94 -3.44 -7.62
N ILE A 54 -5.10 -2.81 -7.42
CA ILE A 54 -5.49 -2.27 -6.10
C ILE A 54 -5.57 -3.38 -5.05
N ASP A 55 -6.19 -4.52 -5.38
CA ASP A 55 -6.31 -5.67 -4.46
C ASP A 55 -4.93 -6.20 -4.06
N LEU A 56 -4.00 -6.32 -5.01
CA LEU A 56 -2.62 -6.75 -4.73
C LEU A 56 -1.88 -5.74 -3.82
N LEU A 57 -2.09 -4.45 -4.05
CA LEU A 57 -1.50 -3.39 -3.24
C LEU A 57 -2.08 -3.39 -1.81
N GLU A 58 -3.38 -3.63 -1.66
CA GLU A 58 -4.02 -3.76 -0.35
C GLU A 58 -3.47 -4.97 0.43
N LEU A 59 -3.26 -6.11 -0.23
CA LEU A 59 -2.66 -7.29 0.39
C LEU A 59 -1.25 -7.01 0.91
N GLU A 60 -0.41 -6.32 0.13
CA GLU A 60 0.92 -5.90 0.55
C GLU A 60 0.87 -4.90 1.72
N GLN A 61 -0.05 -3.93 1.68
CA GLN A 61 -0.25 -2.99 2.79
C GLN A 61 -0.66 -3.71 4.10
N ARG A 62 -1.54 -4.72 4.00
CA ARG A 62 -1.95 -5.55 5.15
C ARG A 62 -0.77 -6.36 5.70
N ALA A 63 0.07 -6.93 4.84
CA ALA A 63 1.27 -7.65 5.26
C ALA A 63 2.26 -6.74 6.02
N ILE A 64 2.48 -5.53 5.51
CA ILE A 64 3.29 -4.50 6.18
C ILE A 64 2.71 -4.15 7.56
N MET A 65 1.39 -3.97 7.66
CA MET A 65 0.74 -3.68 8.94
C MET A 65 0.89 -4.82 9.95
N LEU A 66 0.79 -6.08 9.51
CA LEU A 66 1.01 -7.25 10.36
C LEU A 66 2.45 -7.28 10.89
N GLU A 67 3.43 -6.98 10.04
CA GLU A 67 4.84 -6.95 10.44
C GLU A 67 5.14 -5.79 11.41
N ILE A 68 4.54 -4.61 11.20
CA ILE A 68 4.58 -3.50 12.18
C ILE A 68 4.00 -3.96 13.53
N ASN A 69 2.82 -4.59 13.54
CA ASN A 69 2.18 -5.08 14.77
C ASN A 69 3.00 -6.17 15.46
N ARG A 70 3.78 -6.97 14.72
CA ARG A 70 4.69 -7.96 15.30
C ARG A 70 5.83 -7.29 16.07
N PHE A 71 6.38 -6.19 15.56
CA PHE A 71 7.45 -5.44 16.21
C PHE A 71 6.94 -4.51 17.33
N PHE A 72 5.72 -4.01 17.17
CA PHE A 72 5.03 -3.07 18.04
C PHE A 72 3.59 -3.55 18.26
N PRO A 73 3.38 -4.59 19.08
CA PRO A 73 2.04 -5.06 19.39
C PRO A 73 1.30 -3.94 20.10
N PHE A 74 0.37 -3.30 19.40
CA PHE A 74 -0.63 -2.49 20.05
C PHE A 74 -1.49 -3.44 20.89
N HIS A 75 -1.37 -3.37 22.22
CA HIS A 75 -2.38 -3.93 23.10
C HIS A 75 -3.64 -3.08 22.92
N LEU A 76 -4.45 -3.43 21.93
CA LEU A 76 -5.81 -2.91 21.80
C LEU A 76 -6.63 -3.50 22.96
N ASN A 77 -6.57 -2.88 24.13
CA ASN A 77 -7.67 -2.92 25.08
C ASN A 77 -8.70 -1.91 24.59
N ILE A 78 -9.58 -2.34 23.69
CA ILE A 78 -10.79 -1.58 23.37
C ILE A 78 -11.98 -2.49 23.69
N LEU A 79 -12.64 -2.14 24.79
CA LEU A 79 -14.02 -2.47 25.14
C LEU A 79 -14.98 -1.82 24.13
#